data_AF-A0A9E4LJB8-F1
#
_entry.id   AF-A0A9E4LJB8-F1
#
_cell.length_a   1.000
_cell.length_b   1.000
_cell.length_c   1.000
_cell.angle_alpha   90.00
_cell.angle_beta   90.00
_cell.angle_gamma   90.00
#
_symmetry.space_group_name_H-M   'P 1'
#
loop_
_entity.id
_entity.type
_entity.pdbx_description
1 polymer ?
#
loop_
_entity_poly.entity_id
_entity_poly.type
_entity_poly.pdbx_seq_one_letter_code
_entity_poly.pdbx_strand_id
1 'polypeptide(L)'
;MAATYVNDNIRYEPDEHPPGLLTIGAGVQAAMVIIGGIVLAVVLVFRIAEQPETYLAWGVFAAMLVSGVTTILQAVRVWRVGTGHILIMGTSGAFIAVCVAALVEGGPAVMASLVIVSSLFQFALAARLSMLRRIFTPVVSGTVIMLIAATIMPIVFDMLSQVPEGTPSAAPPLVALVTIVSVVVFVLRAPPAWRLWSPVIGIVVGCAVSAPFGMYDVQYVKDAAWAGIPVGGWPGIDVTPGVEFLALLPAFIVVTFVGAIETIGDGVAIQRVSRRRPQATDYRVVQGALSADGVGNFLSGLAGTVPNTTYSTSISLAEVTGIAARRVGIVVGAIFVALAFFPKITALLIAIPSPVAAAYVGVLIALLFVQGMRIIIQDGLDHRKATVAGISFWVGVGFQNGVIFPNLLGGGFVGVLLGNGMTSGAIVAVLMMAFMELTKPRRRRLRTALDDDAPARVDEFLRGFATRLRWDGPAADRLAAAGEETLAILMQEDEDAETQRRLTVSARREGNVAELEFVAALESDNVEDRLAYLSALPTVPDEGEVSFRLLHHYASQVRHQQYHGLDVITVQVAGAT
;
A
#
# COMPACT_ATOMS: atom_id res chain seq x y z
N MET A 1 22.36 -28.27 1.09
CA MET A 1 21.09 -28.45 1.86
C MET A 1 20.86 -27.17 2.65
N ALA A 2 20.21 -26.17 2.06
CA ALA A 2 19.95 -24.90 2.74
C ALA A 2 18.85 -25.10 3.79
N ALA A 3 19.15 -24.79 5.06
CA ALA A 3 18.17 -24.79 6.13
C ALA A 3 17.08 -23.76 5.79
N THR A 4 15.93 -24.25 5.32
CA THR A 4 14.76 -23.40 5.07
C THR A 4 14.29 -22.91 6.44
N TYR A 5 14.46 -21.61 6.72
CA TYR A 5 13.98 -20.98 7.95
C TYR A 5 12.50 -21.31 8.15
N VAL A 6 12.18 -22.07 9.19
CA VAL A 6 10.80 -22.33 9.63
C VAL A 6 10.44 -21.27 10.67
N ASN A 7 9.36 -20.54 10.42
CA ASN A 7 8.81 -19.57 11.37
C ASN A 7 7.98 -20.29 12.44
N ASP A 8 8.62 -20.60 13.57
CA ASP A 8 8.00 -21.29 14.70
C ASP A 8 6.95 -20.44 15.45
N ASN A 9 6.85 -19.13 15.17
CA ASN A 9 5.84 -18.27 15.80
C ASN A 9 4.43 -18.54 15.26
N ILE A 10 4.28 -19.15 14.09
CA ILE A 10 2.96 -19.40 13.48
C ILE A 10 2.35 -20.68 14.07
N ARG A 11 1.33 -20.47 14.91
CA ARG A 11 0.56 -21.52 15.56
C ARG A 11 -0.46 -22.15 14.61
N TYR A 12 -1.18 -21.32 13.85
CA TYR A 12 -2.21 -21.77 12.91
C TYR A 12 -2.06 -21.11 11.55
N GLU A 13 -1.91 -21.91 10.50
CA GLU A 13 -1.88 -21.45 9.11
C GLU A 13 -3.29 -21.14 8.56
N PRO A 14 -3.41 -20.45 7.41
CA PRO A 14 -4.70 -20.03 6.82
C PRO A 14 -5.74 -21.14 6.68
N ASP A 15 -5.29 -22.34 6.30
CA ASP A 15 -6.15 -23.50 6.04
C ASP A 15 -6.46 -24.33 7.30
N GLU A 16 -5.73 -24.12 8.39
CA GLU A 16 -5.85 -24.91 9.61
C GLU A 16 -7.10 -24.53 10.42
N HIS A 17 -7.48 -25.41 11.35
CA HIS A 17 -8.73 -25.30 12.11
C HIS A 17 -8.41 -25.16 13.60
N PRO A 18 -8.17 -23.91 14.08
CA PRO A 18 -8.00 -23.66 15.50
C PRO A 18 -9.27 -24.02 16.29
N PRO A 19 -9.14 -24.33 17.60
CA PRO A 19 -10.28 -24.53 18.47
C PRO A 19 -11.29 -23.39 18.36
N GLY A 20 -12.60 -23.71 18.41
CA GLY A 20 -13.66 -22.73 18.18
C GLY A 20 -13.57 -21.52 19.12
N LEU A 21 -13.30 -21.75 20.41
CA LEU A 21 -13.14 -20.67 21.39
C LEU A 21 -11.97 -19.74 21.07
N LEU A 22 -10.84 -20.29 20.60
CA LEU A 22 -9.68 -19.51 20.20
C LEU A 22 -9.98 -18.67 18.95
N THR A 23 -10.69 -19.27 17.98
CA THR A 23 -11.12 -18.57 16.75
C THR A 23 -12.03 -17.40 17.08
N ILE A 24 -13.01 -17.61 17.96
CA ILE A 24 -13.95 -16.59 18.41
C ILE A 24 -13.21 -15.50 19.18
N GLY A 25 -12.35 -15.86 20.14
CA GLY A 25 -11.57 -14.91 20.93
C GLY A 25 -10.64 -14.04 20.08
N ALA A 26 -9.91 -14.64 19.15
CA ALA A 26 -9.06 -13.91 18.21
C ALA A 26 -9.89 -13.00 17.29
N GLY A 27 -11.07 -13.45 16.85
CA GLY A 27 -11.98 -12.64 16.03
C GLY A 27 -12.54 -11.45 16.78
N VAL A 28 -12.94 -11.62 18.05
CA VAL A 28 -13.39 -10.53 18.91
C VAL A 28 -12.27 -9.52 19.16
N GLN A 29 -11.06 -9.97 19.47
CA GLN A 29 -9.89 -9.09 19.62
C GLN A 29 -9.65 -8.27 18.35
N ALA A 30 -9.59 -8.93 17.19
CA ALA A 30 -9.35 -8.28 15.91
C ALA A 30 -10.43 -7.23 15.59
N ALA A 31 -11.71 -7.59 15.79
CA ALA A 31 -12.83 -6.69 15.58
C ALA A 31 -12.74 -5.46 16.49
N MET A 32 -12.42 -5.64 17.78
CA MET A 32 -12.31 -4.54 18.75
C MET A 32 -11.16 -3.57 18.43
N VAL A 33 -10.04 -4.08 17.92
CA VAL A 33 -8.89 -3.24 17.55
C VAL A 33 -9.18 -2.39 16.31
N ILE A 34 -9.94 -2.92 15.36
CA ILE A 34 -10.16 -2.30 14.04
C ILE A 34 -11.43 -1.44 13.99
N ILE A 35 -12.47 -1.77 14.76
CA ILE A 35 -13.77 -1.08 14.71
C ILE A 35 -13.66 0.43 14.94
N GLY A 36 -12.77 0.86 15.84
CA GLY A 36 -12.52 2.27 16.09
C GLY A 36 -12.03 3.00 14.83
N GLY A 37 -11.15 2.37 14.06
CA GLY A 37 -10.63 2.94 12.81
C GLY A 37 -11.70 3.09 11.74
N ILE A 38 -12.53 2.06 11.59
CA ILE A 38 -13.66 2.07 10.65
C ILE A 38 -14.63 3.21 11.00
N VAL A 39 -15.11 3.25 12.23
CA VAL A 39 -16.15 4.20 12.62
C VAL A 39 -15.62 5.63 12.69
N LEU A 40 -14.45 5.85 13.31
CA LEU A 40 -13.90 7.19 13.46
C LEU A 40 -13.52 7.82 12.11
N ALA A 41 -13.03 7.04 11.13
CA ALA A 41 -12.74 7.57 9.80
C ALA A 41 -14.02 8.05 9.07
N VAL A 42 -15.14 7.34 9.25
CA VAL A 42 -16.43 7.76 8.68
C VAL A 42 -16.98 9.00 9.39
N VAL A 43 -16.99 8.98 10.72
CA VAL A 43 -17.42 10.10 11.56
C VAL A 43 -16.63 11.35 11.21
N LEU A 44 -15.33 11.21 11.03
CA LEU A 44 -14.42 12.28 10.62
C LEU A 44 -14.90 12.92 9.32
N VAL A 45 -14.98 12.14 8.24
CA VAL A 45 -15.37 12.64 6.91
C VAL A 45 -16.68 13.40 6.95
N PHE A 46 -17.70 12.84 7.62
CA PHE A 46 -19.03 13.46 7.64
C PHE A 46 -19.14 14.65 8.57
N ARG A 47 -18.43 14.69 9.70
CA ARG A 47 -18.43 15.87 10.59
C ARG A 47 -17.72 17.05 9.97
N ILE A 48 -16.59 16.84 9.30
CA ILE A 48 -15.86 17.91 8.61
C ILE A 48 -16.71 18.49 7.48
N ALA A 49 -17.40 17.62 6.74
CA ALA A 49 -18.31 18.05 5.69
C ALA A 49 -19.67 18.54 6.24
N GLU A 50 -19.79 18.76 7.55
CA GLU A 50 -20.97 19.28 8.24
C GLU A 50 -22.27 18.54 7.89
N GLN A 51 -22.18 17.22 7.68
CA GLN A 51 -23.32 16.43 7.26
C GLN A 51 -24.29 16.17 8.43
N PRO A 52 -25.60 16.04 8.14
CA PRO A 52 -26.60 15.75 9.18
C PRO A 52 -26.31 14.47 9.96
N GLU A 53 -26.61 14.48 11.26
CA GLU A 53 -26.56 13.33 12.18
C GLU A 53 -27.24 12.06 11.61
N THR A 54 -28.34 12.23 10.86
CA THR A 54 -29.08 11.13 10.22
C THR A 54 -28.25 10.43 9.14
N TYR A 55 -27.52 11.19 8.32
CA TYR A 55 -26.62 10.64 7.31
C TYR A 55 -25.37 10.05 7.95
N LEU A 56 -24.85 10.68 9.00
CA LEU A 56 -23.71 10.15 9.75
C LEU A 56 -24.01 8.75 10.32
N ALA A 57 -25.15 8.58 10.99
CA ALA A 57 -25.57 7.28 11.51
C ALA A 57 -25.74 6.23 10.40
N TRP A 58 -26.34 6.61 9.26
CA TRP A 58 -26.47 5.73 8.10
C TRP A 58 -25.11 5.32 7.52
N GLY A 59 -24.22 6.27 7.29
CA GLY A 59 -22.95 5.97 6.64
C GLY A 59 -22.02 5.15 7.54
N VAL A 60 -22.08 5.29 8.88
CA VAL A 60 -21.39 4.38 9.80
C VAL A 60 -21.98 2.97 9.74
N PHE A 61 -23.32 2.84 9.76
CA PHE A 61 -24.00 1.56 9.56
C PHE A 61 -23.56 0.87 8.25
N ALA A 62 -23.59 1.61 7.15
CA ALA A 62 -23.18 1.14 5.83
C ALA A 62 -21.71 0.72 5.81
N ALA A 63 -20.81 1.53 6.39
CA ALA A 63 -19.38 1.23 6.42
C ALA A 63 -19.08 -0.05 7.20
N MET A 64 -19.71 -0.24 8.37
CA MET A 64 -19.54 -1.45 9.17
C MET A 64 -20.08 -2.69 8.43
N LEU A 65 -21.26 -2.57 7.82
CA LEU A 65 -21.86 -3.65 7.04
C LEU A 65 -20.98 -4.06 5.86
N VAL A 66 -20.52 -3.09 5.06
CA VAL A 66 -19.64 -3.33 3.91
C VAL A 66 -18.30 -3.90 4.35
N SER A 67 -17.68 -3.35 5.41
CA SER A 67 -16.42 -3.86 5.98
C SER A 67 -16.56 -5.32 6.44
N GLY A 68 -17.69 -5.67 7.05
CA GLY A 68 -17.97 -7.04 7.48
C GLY A 68 -18.12 -8.02 6.32
N VAL A 69 -18.95 -7.68 5.34
CA VAL A 69 -19.19 -8.52 4.14
C VAL A 69 -17.90 -8.74 3.35
N THR A 70 -17.13 -7.68 3.15
CA THR A 70 -15.88 -7.72 2.38
C THR A 70 -14.77 -8.44 3.14
N THR A 71 -14.72 -8.34 4.46
CA THR A 71 -13.80 -9.15 5.29
C THR A 71 -14.11 -10.64 5.16
N ILE A 72 -15.38 -11.04 5.16
CA ILE A 72 -15.78 -12.43 4.88
C ILE A 72 -15.35 -12.83 3.47
N LEU A 73 -15.57 -11.97 2.48
CA LEU A 73 -15.19 -12.21 1.09
C LEU A 73 -13.67 -12.43 0.93
N GLN A 74 -12.85 -11.63 1.61
CA GLN A 74 -11.40 -11.82 1.67
C GLN A 74 -11.02 -13.17 2.28
N ALA A 75 -11.68 -13.58 3.35
CA ALA A 75 -11.37 -14.81 4.07
C ALA A 75 -11.84 -16.08 3.35
N VAL A 76 -13.02 -16.09 2.73
CA VAL A 76 -13.62 -17.28 2.09
C VAL A 76 -13.07 -17.53 0.70
N ARG A 77 -12.63 -16.49 -0.02
CA ARG A 77 -12.20 -16.54 -1.42
C ARG A 77 -13.26 -17.15 -2.33
N VAL A 78 -14.15 -16.31 -2.84
CA VAL A 78 -15.18 -16.71 -3.82
C VAL A 78 -14.61 -16.53 -5.23
N TRP A 79 -14.37 -17.62 -5.95
CA TRP A 79 -13.78 -17.61 -7.29
C TRP A 79 -12.39 -16.93 -7.31
N ARG A 80 -12.20 -15.87 -8.10
CA ARG A 80 -10.97 -15.06 -8.12
C ARG A 80 -11.03 -13.84 -7.20
N VAL A 81 -12.03 -13.73 -6.32
CA VAL A 81 -12.23 -12.59 -5.42
C VAL A 81 -11.92 -13.02 -3.99
N GLY A 82 -11.04 -12.28 -3.33
CA GLY A 82 -10.56 -12.57 -1.97
C GLY A 82 -9.23 -13.31 -1.94
N THR A 83 -8.56 -13.26 -0.78
CA THR A 83 -7.22 -13.83 -0.59
C THR A 83 -7.21 -15.26 -0.03
N GLY A 84 -8.26 -15.66 0.69
CA GLY A 84 -8.25 -16.88 1.50
C GLY A 84 -7.40 -16.75 2.78
N HIS A 85 -7.06 -15.52 3.18
CA HIS A 85 -6.24 -15.19 4.34
C HIS A 85 -7.00 -14.27 5.31
N ILE A 86 -6.46 -14.05 6.51
CA ILE A 86 -7.00 -13.10 7.50
C ILE A 86 -6.68 -11.64 7.12
N LEU A 87 -7.20 -11.20 5.97
CA LEU A 87 -7.07 -9.82 5.51
C LEU A 87 -8.36 -9.06 5.84
N ILE A 88 -8.31 -8.27 6.92
CA ILE A 88 -9.50 -7.56 7.42
C ILE A 88 -9.69 -6.27 6.62
N MET A 89 -10.94 -5.97 6.27
CA MET A 89 -11.34 -4.78 5.51
C MET A 89 -11.92 -3.73 6.46
N GLY A 90 -11.72 -2.46 6.13
CA GLY A 90 -12.31 -1.33 6.83
C GLY A 90 -12.24 -0.02 6.05
N THR A 91 -12.89 1.03 6.54
CA THR A 91 -12.87 2.36 5.89
C THR A 91 -11.45 2.88 5.66
N SER A 92 -11.18 3.33 4.43
CA SER A 92 -9.87 3.81 4.01
C SER A 92 -9.61 5.26 4.41
N GLY A 93 -8.54 5.48 5.17
CA GLY A 93 -8.07 6.83 5.50
C GLY A 93 -7.61 7.61 4.25
N ALA A 94 -7.19 6.92 3.20
CA ALA A 94 -6.71 7.54 1.96
C ALA A 94 -7.78 8.40 1.27
N PHE A 95 -9.05 8.04 1.45
CA PHE A 95 -10.17 8.71 0.81
C PHE A 95 -10.74 9.89 1.62
N ILE A 96 -10.26 10.14 2.85
CA ILE A 96 -10.85 11.17 3.73
C ILE A 96 -10.96 12.52 3.02
N ALA A 97 -9.84 13.04 2.50
CA ALA A 97 -9.81 14.38 1.91
C ALA A 97 -10.66 14.49 0.63
N VAL A 98 -10.66 13.47 -0.23
CA VAL A 98 -11.47 13.49 -1.47
C VAL A 98 -12.97 13.30 -1.19
N CYS A 99 -13.33 12.51 -0.17
CA CYS A 99 -14.72 12.37 0.26
C CYS A 99 -15.25 13.64 0.91
N VAL A 100 -14.45 14.33 1.74
CA VAL A 100 -14.84 15.64 2.29
C VAL A 100 -15.10 16.64 1.16
N ALA A 101 -14.19 16.74 0.19
CA ALA A 101 -14.37 17.63 -0.96
C ALA A 101 -15.65 17.29 -1.75
N ALA A 102 -15.90 16.00 -2.03
CA ALA A 102 -17.09 15.56 -2.73
C ALA A 102 -18.39 15.89 -1.97
N LEU A 103 -18.40 15.76 -0.65
CA LEU A 103 -19.55 16.08 0.17
C LEU A 103 -19.83 17.58 0.24
N VAL A 104 -18.77 18.41 0.31
CA VAL A 104 -18.90 19.87 0.35
C VAL A 104 -19.32 20.44 -1.00
N GLU A 105 -18.75 19.94 -2.11
CA GLU A 105 -19.01 20.47 -3.44
C GLU A 105 -20.27 19.87 -4.10
N GLY A 106 -20.46 18.55 -4.01
CA GLY A 106 -21.52 17.81 -4.72
C GLY A 106 -22.49 17.03 -3.83
N GLY A 107 -22.24 16.98 -2.52
CA GLY A 107 -23.07 16.25 -1.58
C GLY A 107 -22.91 14.72 -1.58
N PRO A 108 -23.65 14.02 -0.71
CA PRO A 108 -23.57 12.57 -0.53
C PRO A 108 -23.78 11.73 -1.79
N ALA A 109 -24.72 12.11 -2.66
CA ALA A 109 -25.04 11.34 -3.86
C ALA A 109 -23.91 11.39 -4.91
N VAL A 110 -23.22 12.54 -5.05
CA VAL A 110 -22.05 12.68 -5.93
C VAL A 110 -20.86 11.89 -5.38
N MET A 111 -20.63 11.94 -4.06
CA MET A 111 -19.61 11.10 -3.41
C MET A 111 -19.86 9.62 -3.70
N ALA A 112 -21.09 9.14 -3.51
CA ALA A 112 -21.48 7.75 -3.81
C ALA A 112 -21.13 7.35 -5.25
N SER A 113 -21.47 8.19 -6.23
CA SER A 113 -21.17 7.96 -7.65
C SER A 113 -19.68 7.96 -7.97
N LEU A 114 -18.91 8.90 -7.38
CA LEU A 114 -17.45 8.96 -7.53
C LEU A 114 -16.79 7.67 -7.03
N VAL A 115 -17.24 7.16 -5.88
CA VAL A 115 -16.76 5.90 -5.30
C VAL A 115 -17.12 4.70 -6.18
N ILE A 116 -18.35 4.66 -6.73
CA ILE A 116 -18.75 3.61 -7.67
C ILE A 116 -17.83 3.62 -8.89
N VAL A 117 -17.65 4.77 -9.54
CA VAL A 117 -16.84 4.85 -10.77
C VAL A 117 -15.37 4.57 -10.49
N SER A 118 -14.83 5.02 -9.35
CA SER A 118 -13.46 4.70 -8.95
C SER A 118 -13.28 3.20 -8.69
N SER A 119 -14.27 2.53 -8.10
CA SER A 119 -14.23 1.07 -7.91
C SER A 119 -14.24 0.29 -9.24
N LEU A 120 -14.94 0.79 -10.28
CA LEU A 120 -14.89 0.22 -11.62
C LEU A 120 -13.49 0.30 -12.22
N PHE A 121 -12.81 1.43 -12.00
CA PHE A 121 -11.41 1.58 -12.35
C PHE A 121 -10.52 0.58 -11.58
N GLN A 122 -10.80 0.35 -10.30
CA GLN A 122 -10.09 -0.67 -9.52
C GLN A 122 -10.26 -2.09 -10.05
N PHE A 123 -11.45 -2.47 -10.50
CA PHE A 123 -11.64 -3.77 -11.16
C PHE A 123 -10.80 -3.89 -12.44
N ALA A 124 -10.67 -2.80 -13.21
CA ALA A 124 -9.79 -2.78 -14.36
C ALA A 124 -8.31 -2.94 -13.95
N LEU A 125 -7.89 -2.33 -12.83
CA LEU A 125 -6.56 -2.52 -12.25
C LEU A 125 -6.32 -3.96 -11.80
N ALA A 126 -7.29 -4.56 -11.11
CA ALA A 126 -7.25 -5.97 -10.72
C ALA A 126 -7.09 -6.88 -11.94
N ALA A 127 -7.84 -6.64 -13.01
CA ALA A 127 -7.73 -7.43 -14.24
C ALA A 127 -6.36 -7.31 -14.92
N ARG A 128 -5.67 -6.17 -14.76
CA ARG A 128 -4.39 -5.86 -15.43
C ARG A 128 -3.22 -5.66 -14.45
N LEU A 129 -3.18 -6.45 -13.37
CA LEU A 129 -2.17 -6.35 -12.32
C LEU A 129 -0.71 -6.40 -12.85
N SER A 130 -0.44 -7.19 -13.89
CA SER A 130 0.90 -7.29 -14.49
C SER A 130 1.35 -5.97 -15.14
N MET A 131 0.43 -5.23 -15.76
CA MET A 131 0.70 -3.93 -16.38
C MET A 131 0.91 -2.84 -15.32
N LEU A 132 0.13 -2.90 -14.23
CA LEU A 132 0.18 -1.96 -13.11
C LEU A 132 1.58 -1.87 -12.47
N ARG A 133 2.25 -3.02 -12.29
CA ARG A 133 3.62 -3.11 -11.73
C ARG A 133 4.67 -2.37 -12.55
N ARG A 134 4.43 -2.09 -13.84
CA ARG A 134 5.37 -1.36 -14.72
C ARG A 134 5.18 0.15 -14.70
N ILE A 135 4.01 0.65 -14.29
CA ILE A 135 3.62 2.05 -14.54
C ILE A 135 3.98 2.95 -13.34
N PHE A 136 4.04 2.43 -12.12
CA PHE A 136 4.31 3.25 -10.92
C PHE A 136 5.48 2.72 -10.11
N THR A 137 6.48 3.58 -9.93
CA THR A 137 7.65 3.29 -9.10
C THR A 137 7.32 3.49 -7.62
N PRO A 138 8.01 2.80 -6.70
CA PRO A 138 7.85 2.99 -5.26
C PRO A 138 7.97 4.46 -4.81
N VAL A 139 8.77 5.25 -5.55
CA VAL A 139 8.91 6.69 -5.33
C VAL A 139 7.58 7.41 -5.48
N VAL A 140 6.85 7.17 -6.57
CA VAL A 140 5.55 7.82 -6.81
C VAL A 140 4.56 7.36 -5.74
N SER A 141 4.44 6.05 -5.54
CA SER A 141 3.49 5.47 -4.58
C SER A 141 3.72 5.98 -3.16
N GLY A 142 4.94 5.91 -2.65
CA GLY A 142 5.27 6.34 -1.31
C GLY A 142 5.14 7.86 -1.11
N THR A 143 5.44 8.66 -2.15
CA THR A 143 5.25 10.11 -2.11
C THR A 143 3.76 10.47 -1.99
N VAL A 144 2.89 9.78 -2.74
CA VAL A 144 1.44 10.02 -2.65
C VAL A 144 0.88 9.58 -1.30
N ILE A 145 1.36 8.47 -0.73
CA ILE A 145 0.99 8.04 0.63
C ILE A 145 1.39 9.08 1.68
N MET A 146 2.59 9.66 1.57
CA MET A 146 3.00 10.76 2.43
C MET A 146 2.13 12.01 2.24
N LEU A 147 1.75 12.33 1.01
CA LEU A 147 0.85 13.45 0.71
C LEU A 147 -0.53 13.25 1.33
N ILE A 148 -1.11 12.04 1.26
CA ILE A 148 -2.37 11.71 1.96
C ILE A 148 -2.27 12.12 3.44
N ALA A 149 -1.17 11.73 4.10
CA ALA A 149 -0.99 12.06 5.50
C ALA A 149 -0.86 13.58 5.74
N ALA A 150 -0.13 14.28 4.87
CA ALA A 150 0.08 15.72 4.97
C ALA A 150 -1.20 16.53 4.68
N THR A 151 -2.05 16.10 3.75
CA THR A 151 -3.30 16.79 3.41
C THR A 151 -4.39 16.63 4.48
N ILE A 152 -4.37 15.54 5.24
CA ILE A 152 -5.31 15.30 6.34
C ILE A 152 -4.83 15.96 7.66
N MET A 153 -3.55 16.31 7.78
CA MET A 153 -3.01 16.93 9.00
C MET A 153 -3.78 18.19 9.45
N PRO A 154 -4.07 19.20 8.59
CA PRO A 154 -4.81 20.39 9.02
C PRO A 154 -6.22 20.05 9.51
N ILE A 155 -6.87 19.10 8.84
CA ILE A 155 -8.20 18.60 9.18
C ILE A 155 -8.21 18.02 10.61
N VAL A 156 -7.22 17.20 10.95
CA VAL A 156 -7.11 16.60 12.29
C VAL A 156 -6.88 17.65 13.37
N PHE A 157 -6.10 18.69 13.08
CA PHE A 157 -5.89 19.77 14.05
C PHE A 157 -7.13 20.64 14.24
N ASP A 158 -7.89 20.90 13.18
CA ASP A 158 -9.14 21.66 13.27
C ASP A 158 -10.17 20.97 14.18
N MET A 159 -10.27 19.64 14.09
CA MET A 159 -11.13 18.84 14.96
C MET A 159 -10.86 19.02 16.46
N LEU A 160 -9.64 19.36 16.87
CA LEU A 160 -9.34 19.62 18.29
C LEU A 160 -10.18 20.78 18.84
N SER A 161 -10.60 21.71 17.97
CA SER A 161 -11.44 22.85 18.36
C SER A 161 -12.94 22.54 18.36
N GLN A 162 -13.36 21.41 17.77
CA GLN A 162 -14.77 21.01 17.65
C GLN A 162 -15.27 20.36 18.97
N VAL A 163 -15.48 21.20 19.98
CA VAL A 163 -15.99 20.80 21.30
C VAL A 163 -17.24 21.60 21.68
N PRO A 164 -18.09 21.08 22.59
CA PRO A 164 -19.28 21.80 23.04
C PRO A 164 -18.98 23.19 23.59
N GLU A 165 -19.90 24.12 23.40
CA GLU A 165 -19.79 25.47 23.96
C GLU A 165 -19.65 25.42 25.49
N GLY A 166 -18.80 26.29 26.04
CA GLY A 166 -18.48 26.31 27.47
C GLY A 166 -17.39 25.33 27.92
N THR A 167 -16.86 24.51 27.02
CA THR A 167 -15.69 23.68 27.30
C THR A 167 -14.46 24.56 27.59
N PRO A 168 -13.72 24.33 28.70
CA PRO A 168 -12.50 25.09 28.97
C PRO A 168 -11.49 24.98 27.84
N SER A 169 -10.88 26.09 27.41
CA SER A 169 -9.97 26.13 26.24
C SER A 169 -8.74 25.20 26.36
N ALA A 170 -8.30 24.92 27.59
CA ALA A 170 -7.21 23.99 27.85
C ALA A 170 -7.61 22.50 27.79
N ALA A 171 -8.91 22.19 27.86
CA ALA A 171 -9.38 20.82 27.94
C ALA A 171 -9.21 20.02 26.62
N PRO A 172 -9.57 20.55 25.43
CA PRO A 172 -9.37 19.81 24.18
C PRO A 172 -7.91 19.40 23.90
N PRO A 173 -6.90 20.30 23.98
CA PRO A 173 -5.51 19.91 23.76
C PRO A 173 -5.00 18.96 24.85
N LEU A 174 -5.47 19.08 26.10
CA LEU A 174 -5.14 18.15 27.17
C LEU A 174 -5.67 16.74 26.87
N VAL A 175 -6.95 16.61 26.51
CA VAL A 175 -7.59 15.34 26.16
C VAL A 175 -6.84 14.68 24.98
N ALA A 176 -6.54 15.45 23.94
CA ALA A 176 -5.79 14.94 22.80
C ALA A 176 -4.38 14.51 23.18
N LEU A 177 -3.65 15.31 23.96
CA LEU A 177 -2.30 14.98 24.43
C LEU A 177 -2.30 13.70 25.27
N VAL A 178 -3.21 13.57 26.23
CA VAL A 178 -3.33 12.37 27.07
C VAL A 178 -3.67 11.14 26.22
N THR A 179 -4.55 11.30 25.23
CA THR A 179 -4.89 10.23 24.28
C THR A 179 -3.66 9.78 23.50
N ILE A 180 -2.93 10.72 22.88
CA ILE A 180 -1.71 10.44 22.10
C ILE A 180 -0.65 9.79 22.98
N VAL A 181 -0.35 10.36 24.14
CA VAL A 181 0.66 9.83 25.08
C VAL A 181 0.28 8.42 25.50
N SER A 182 -0.99 8.15 25.77
CA SER A 182 -1.46 6.80 26.11
C SER A 182 -1.20 5.82 24.96
N VAL A 183 -1.59 6.15 23.72
CA VAL A 183 -1.32 5.29 22.57
C VAL A 183 0.19 5.06 22.40
N VAL A 184 1.00 6.13 22.41
CA VAL A 184 2.45 6.07 22.18
C VAL A 184 3.16 5.24 23.26
N VAL A 185 2.82 5.42 24.53
CA VAL A 185 3.40 4.64 25.64
C VAL A 185 3.10 3.15 25.45
N PHE A 186 1.87 2.78 25.11
CA PHE A 186 1.52 1.39 24.89
C PHE A 186 2.20 0.81 23.63
N VAL A 187 2.29 1.56 22.53
CA VAL A 187 2.99 1.12 21.32
C VAL A 187 4.48 0.85 21.60
N LEU A 188 5.16 1.75 22.32
CA LEU A 188 6.62 1.70 22.50
C LEU A 188 7.06 0.80 23.66
N ARG A 189 6.29 0.73 24.74
CA ARG A 189 6.72 0.08 26.00
C ARG A 189 5.95 -1.20 26.32
N ALA A 190 4.74 -1.38 25.80
CA ALA A 190 3.94 -2.54 26.18
C ALA A 190 4.46 -3.84 25.52
N PRO A 191 4.17 -5.01 26.12
CA PRO A 191 4.43 -6.30 25.48
C PRO A 191 3.67 -6.43 24.14
N PRO A 192 4.14 -7.25 23.17
CA PRO A 192 3.55 -7.35 21.83
C PRO A 192 2.02 -7.53 21.81
N ALA A 193 1.48 -8.38 22.69
CA ALA A 193 0.03 -8.60 22.80
C ALA A 193 -0.76 -7.32 23.16
N TRP A 194 -0.20 -6.44 24.00
CA TRP A 194 -0.82 -5.19 24.42
C TRP A 194 -0.63 -4.06 23.42
N ARG A 195 0.42 -4.11 22.58
CA ARG A 195 0.65 -3.11 21.53
C ARG A 195 -0.51 -3.04 20.55
N LEU A 196 -1.14 -4.17 20.23
CA LEU A 196 -2.33 -4.25 19.38
C LEU A 196 -3.54 -3.51 19.97
N TRP A 197 -3.67 -3.51 21.30
CA TRP A 197 -4.75 -2.83 22.01
C TRP A 197 -4.49 -1.33 22.24
N SER A 198 -3.28 -0.84 21.94
CA SER A 198 -2.89 0.55 22.18
C SER A 198 -3.88 1.58 21.62
N PRO A 199 -4.47 1.43 20.41
CA PRO A 199 -5.39 2.44 19.90
C PRO A 199 -6.71 2.44 20.67
N VAL A 200 -7.21 1.26 21.05
CA VAL A 200 -8.44 1.10 21.86
C VAL A 200 -8.25 1.67 23.26
N ILE A 201 -7.12 1.37 23.90
CA ILE A 201 -6.77 1.91 25.21
C ILE A 201 -6.67 3.44 25.17
N GLY A 202 -6.07 3.98 24.11
CA GLY A 202 -6.03 5.42 23.87
C GLY A 202 -7.42 6.05 23.85
N ILE A 203 -8.35 5.49 23.08
CA ILE A 203 -9.74 5.98 23.02
C ILE A 203 -10.39 5.92 24.41
N VAL A 204 -10.26 4.81 25.14
CA VAL A 204 -10.86 4.65 26.46
C VAL A 204 -10.31 5.67 27.45
N VAL A 205 -8.98 5.85 27.51
CA VAL A 205 -8.35 6.83 28.40
C VAL A 205 -8.73 8.26 28.02
N GLY A 206 -8.74 8.57 26.72
CA GLY A 206 -9.16 9.87 26.21
C GLY A 206 -10.60 10.21 26.57
N CYS A 207 -11.53 9.27 26.39
CA CYS A 207 -12.93 9.42 26.78
C CYS A 207 -13.10 9.55 28.30
N ALA A 208 -12.29 8.86 29.10
CA ALA A 208 -12.33 9.01 30.56
C ALA A 208 -11.87 10.41 31.00
N VAL A 209 -10.83 10.95 30.35
CA VAL A 209 -10.31 12.30 30.64
C VAL A 209 -11.25 13.39 30.12
N SER A 210 -12.01 13.14 29.05
CA SER A 210 -12.95 14.11 28.50
C SER A 210 -14.27 14.20 29.28
N ALA A 211 -14.66 13.14 30.00
CA ALA A 211 -15.93 13.05 30.70
C ALA A 211 -16.19 14.19 31.72
N PRO A 212 -15.22 14.62 32.56
CA PRO A 212 -15.41 15.76 33.49
C PRO A 212 -15.66 17.09 32.79
N PHE A 213 -15.28 17.22 31.52
CA PHE A 213 -15.47 18.43 30.73
C PHE A 213 -16.80 18.44 29.95
N GLY A 214 -17.64 17.42 30.13
CA GLY A 214 -18.95 17.34 29.46
C GLY A 214 -18.87 17.14 27.94
N MET A 215 -17.71 16.72 27.40
CA MET A 215 -17.53 16.55 25.95
C MET A 215 -18.18 15.27 25.40
N TYR A 216 -18.60 14.34 26.27
CA TYR A 216 -19.20 13.06 25.88
C TYR A 216 -20.72 13.13 25.99
N ASP A 217 -21.42 13.02 24.86
CA ASP A 217 -22.88 13.02 24.83
C ASP A 217 -23.44 11.64 25.24
N VAL A 218 -23.63 11.48 26.55
CA VAL A 218 -24.22 10.26 27.13
C VAL A 218 -25.69 10.10 26.72
N GLN A 219 -26.40 11.21 26.47
CA GLN A 219 -27.83 11.18 26.18
C GLN A 219 -28.09 10.63 24.78
N TYR A 220 -27.29 11.03 23.79
CA TYR A 220 -27.27 10.45 22.46
C TYR A 220 -27.17 8.92 22.48
N VAL A 221 -26.26 8.38 23.31
CA VAL A 221 -26.08 6.93 23.47
C VAL A 221 -27.29 6.28 24.15
N LYS A 222 -27.91 6.94 25.13
CA LYS A 222 -29.10 6.42 25.82
C LYS A 222 -30.31 6.32 24.90
N ASP A 223 -30.50 7.31 24.02
CA ASP A 223 -31.66 7.41 23.13
C ASP A 223 -31.55 6.47 21.93
N ALA A 224 -30.34 6.03 21.57
CA ALA A 224 -30.12 5.08 20.48
C ALA A 224 -30.81 3.72 20.74
N ALA A 225 -31.46 3.16 19.71
CA ALA A 225 -32.09 1.84 19.80
C ALA A 225 -31.05 0.72 20.00
N TRP A 226 -31.46 -0.34 20.70
CA TRP A 226 -30.60 -1.53 20.87
C TRP A 226 -30.40 -2.29 19.56
N ALA A 227 -31.43 -2.41 18.73
CA ALA A 227 -31.34 -3.03 17.42
C ALA A 227 -32.17 -2.23 16.40
N GLY A 228 -31.68 -2.15 15.17
CA GLY A 228 -32.38 -1.45 14.10
C GLY A 228 -31.46 -1.02 12.96
N ILE A 229 -32.07 -0.45 11.93
CA ILE A 229 -31.40 0.15 10.78
C ILE A 229 -31.66 1.67 10.85
N PRO A 230 -30.64 2.54 10.65
CA PRO A 230 -30.86 3.97 10.57
C PRO A 230 -31.86 4.32 9.46
N VAL A 231 -32.93 5.05 9.80
CA VAL A 231 -34.02 5.36 8.85
C VAL A 231 -33.74 6.70 8.15
N GLY A 232 -33.97 6.77 6.84
CA GLY A 232 -33.97 8.04 6.09
C GLY A 232 -32.59 8.66 5.82
N GLY A 233 -31.51 7.91 5.99
CA GLY A 233 -30.15 8.40 5.74
C GLY A 233 -29.51 7.94 4.43
N TRP A 234 -30.15 7.08 3.63
CA TRP A 234 -29.54 6.67 2.35
C TRP A 234 -29.56 7.84 1.35
N PRO A 235 -28.39 8.24 0.80
CA PRO A 235 -28.29 9.45 -0.01
C PRO A 235 -28.73 9.27 -1.47
N GLY A 236 -28.95 8.03 -1.92
CA GLY A 236 -29.11 7.73 -3.33
C GLY A 236 -27.79 7.81 -4.10
N ILE A 237 -27.90 7.76 -5.44
CA ILE A 237 -26.77 7.80 -6.37
C ILE A 237 -27.07 8.85 -7.42
N ASP A 238 -26.15 9.77 -7.66
CA ASP A 238 -26.26 10.73 -8.75
C ASP A 238 -25.66 10.16 -10.04
N VAL A 239 -26.52 9.78 -10.99
CA VAL A 239 -26.09 9.21 -12.28
C VAL A 239 -25.77 10.29 -13.32
N THR A 240 -25.97 11.57 -13.01
CA THR A 240 -25.67 12.67 -13.92
C THR A 240 -24.24 13.18 -13.68
N PRO A 241 -23.34 13.14 -14.69
CA PRO A 241 -21.99 13.66 -14.53
C PRO A 241 -22.02 15.19 -14.54
N GLY A 242 -22.26 15.78 -13.36
CA GLY A 242 -22.13 17.20 -13.10
C GLY A 242 -20.67 17.69 -13.20
N VAL A 243 -20.48 19.00 -13.07
CA VAL A 243 -19.15 19.63 -13.15
C VAL A 243 -18.27 19.15 -11.98
N GLU A 244 -18.87 19.02 -10.81
CA GLU A 244 -18.26 18.57 -9.56
C GLU A 244 -17.77 17.12 -9.68
N PHE A 245 -18.61 16.24 -10.25
CA PHE A 245 -18.25 14.85 -10.52
C PHE A 245 -17.03 14.76 -11.44
N LEU A 246 -17.04 15.48 -12.56
CA LEU A 246 -15.93 15.45 -13.51
C LEU A 246 -14.64 16.03 -12.91
N ALA A 247 -14.75 17.07 -12.08
CA ALA A 247 -13.61 17.72 -11.43
C ALA A 247 -12.94 16.85 -10.37
N LEU A 248 -13.73 16.10 -9.59
CA LEU A 248 -13.21 15.28 -8.48
C LEU A 248 -12.83 13.85 -8.91
N LEU A 249 -13.35 13.35 -10.03
CA LEU A 249 -13.10 12.00 -10.53
C LEU A 249 -11.59 11.66 -10.64
N PRO A 250 -10.71 12.53 -11.18
CA PRO A 250 -9.28 12.22 -11.25
C PRO A 250 -8.64 11.99 -9.87
N ALA A 251 -9.06 12.75 -8.85
CA ALA A 251 -8.54 12.59 -7.49
C ALA A 251 -8.96 11.23 -6.90
N PHE A 252 -10.23 10.84 -7.08
CA PHE A 252 -10.72 9.51 -6.68
C PHE A 252 -9.99 8.37 -7.41
N ILE A 253 -9.70 8.53 -8.70
CA ILE A 253 -8.93 7.55 -9.49
C ILE A 253 -7.51 7.41 -8.95
N VAL A 254 -6.82 8.52 -8.66
CA VAL A 254 -5.46 8.52 -8.11
C VAL A 254 -5.43 7.87 -6.72
N VAL A 255 -6.36 8.21 -5.84
CA VAL A 255 -6.43 7.62 -4.50
C VAL A 255 -6.76 6.12 -4.58
N THR A 256 -7.69 5.73 -5.46
CA THR A 256 -8.00 4.31 -5.71
C THR A 256 -6.79 3.54 -6.22
N PHE A 257 -6.01 4.16 -7.10
CA PHE A 257 -4.77 3.59 -7.60
C PHE A 257 -3.72 3.37 -6.48
N VAL A 258 -3.59 4.33 -5.56
CA VAL A 258 -2.69 4.23 -4.40
C VAL A 258 -3.17 3.13 -3.45
N GLY A 259 -4.47 3.08 -3.16
CA GLY A 259 -5.08 2.01 -2.37
C GLY A 259 -4.88 0.62 -3.02
N ALA A 260 -4.87 0.55 -4.35
CA ALA A 260 -4.54 -0.69 -5.05
C ALA A 260 -3.09 -1.14 -4.80
N ILE A 261 -2.12 -0.21 -4.73
CA ILE A 261 -0.73 -0.52 -4.41
C ILE A 261 -0.59 -0.99 -2.96
N GLU A 262 -1.29 -0.34 -2.05
CA GLU A 262 -1.36 -0.75 -0.64
C GLU A 262 -1.92 -2.17 -0.52
N THR A 263 -3.05 -2.44 -1.17
CA THR A 263 -3.68 -3.78 -1.22
C THR A 263 -2.75 -4.84 -1.83
N ILE A 264 -1.94 -4.47 -2.83
CA ILE A 264 -0.92 -5.36 -3.38
C ILE A 264 0.14 -5.69 -2.32
N GLY A 265 0.65 -4.68 -1.63
CA GLY A 265 1.62 -4.83 -0.54
C GLY A 265 1.08 -5.72 0.57
N ASP A 266 -0.15 -5.44 1.01
CA ASP A 266 -0.84 -6.20 2.04
C ASP A 266 -1.10 -7.65 1.61
N GLY A 267 -1.53 -7.87 0.36
CA GLY A 267 -1.74 -9.19 -0.23
C GLY A 267 -0.45 -10.02 -0.33
N VAL A 268 0.70 -9.39 -0.51
CA VAL A 268 2.02 -10.05 -0.49
C VAL A 268 2.44 -10.33 0.96
N ALA A 269 2.35 -9.32 1.83
CA ALA A 269 2.78 -9.41 3.21
C ALA A 269 1.99 -10.46 4.00
N ILE A 270 0.67 -10.52 3.80
CA ILE A 270 -0.17 -11.51 4.49
C ILE A 270 0.25 -12.95 4.14
N GLN A 271 0.60 -13.23 2.88
CA GLN A 271 1.08 -14.55 2.47
C GLN A 271 2.40 -14.93 3.15
N ARG A 272 3.31 -13.96 3.29
CA ARG A 272 4.61 -14.16 3.95
C ARG A 272 4.49 -14.43 5.45
N VAL A 273 3.62 -13.69 6.15
CA VAL A 273 3.45 -13.85 7.61
C VAL A 273 2.55 -15.01 8.00
N SER A 274 1.80 -15.58 7.05
CA SER A 274 0.78 -16.60 7.34
C SER A 274 1.28 -18.04 7.25
N ARG A 275 2.48 -18.28 6.72
CA ARG A 275 3.00 -19.65 6.49
C ARG A 275 4.26 -19.89 7.32
N ARG A 276 4.36 -21.08 7.94
CA ARG A 276 5.55 -21.48 8.70
C ARG A 276 6.78 -21.57 7.80
N ARG A 277 6.61 -22.09 6.58
CA ARG A 277 7.66 -22.14 5.57
C ARG A 277 7.45 -21.01 4.57
N PRO A 278 8.48 -20.19 4.29
CA PRO A 278 8.43 -19.21 3.21
C PRO A 278 8.04 -19.89 1.89
N GLN A 279 7.08 -19.30 1.19
CA GLN A 279 6.66 -19.72 -0.14
C GLN A 279 6.76 -18.54 -1.09
N ALA A 280 6.91 -18.83 -2.39
CA ALA A 280 6.79 -17.79 -3.40
C ALA A 280 5.38 -17.18 -3.34
N THR A 281 5.30 -15.86 -3.50
CA THR A 281 4.03 -15.13 -3.49
C THR A 281 3.12 -15.62 -4.63
N ASP A 282 1.90 -16.04 -4.32
CA ASP A 282 0.87 -16.29 -5.32
C ASP A 282 0.21 -14.96 -5.71
N TYR A 283 0.51 -14.46 -6.92
CA TYR A 283 -0.10 -13.23 -7.42
C TYR A 283 -1.59 -13.38 -7.78
N ARG A 284 -2.12 -14.61 -7.89
CA ARG A 284 -3.57 -14.81 -8.01
C ARG A 284 -4.28 -14.45 -6.72
N VAL A 285 -3.64 -14.69 -5.57
CA VAL A 285 -4.13 -14.26 -4.25
C VAL A 285 -4.09 -12.73 -4.16
N VAL A 286 -3.00 -12.10 -4.61
CA VAL A 286 -2.87 -10.64 -4.66
C VAL A 286 -3.93 -10.00 -5.56
N GLN A 287 -4.17 -10.57 -6.74
CA GLN A 287 -5.24 -10.15 -7.65
C GLN A 287 -6.63 -10.32 -7.00
N GLY A 288 -6.81 -11.38 -6.23
CA GLY A 288 -8.03 -11.61 -5.45
C GLY A 288 -8.22 -10.58 -4.34
N ALA A 289 -7.14 -10.17 -3.66
CA ALA A 289 -7.15 -9.08 -2.69
C ALA A 289 -7.68 -7.79 -3.32
N LEU A 290 -7.11 -7.42 -4.47
CA LEU A 290 -7.45 -6.20 -5.18
C LEU A 290 -8.87 -6.22 -5.74
N SER A 291 -9.34 -7.40 -6.18
CA SER A 291 -10.72 -7.58 -6.64
C SER A 291 -11.73 -7.47 -5.49
N ALA A 292 -11.42 -8.06 -4.31
CA ALA A 292 -12.28 -7.97 -3.14
C ALA A 292 -12.32 -6.55 -2.56
N ASP A 293 -11.19 -5.84 -2.63
CA ASP A 293 -11.13 -4.42 -2.28
C ASP A 293 -12.01 -3.56 -3.22
N GLY A 294 -11.93 -3.81 -4.54
CA GLY A 294 -12.82 -3.19 -5.52
C GLY A 294 -14.31 -3.48 -5.28
N VAL A 295 -14.66 -4.72 -4.88
CA VAL A 295 -16.04 -5.05 -4.44
C VAL A 295 -16.43 -4.23 -3.21
N GLY A 296 -15.52 -4.07 -2.24
CA GLY A 296 -15.77 -3.25 -1.07
C GLY A 296 -16.04 -1.80 -1.44
N ASN A 297 -15.24 -1.22 -2.32
CA ASN A 297 -15.44 0.14 -2.79
C ASN A 297 -16.75 0.30 -3.56
N PHE A 298 -17.08 -0.65 -4.43
CA PHE A 298 -18.35 -0.65 -5.15
C PHE A 298 -19.55 -0.69 -4.20
N LEU A 299 -19.51 -1.58 -3.19
CA LEU A 299 -20.56 -1.69 -2.18
C LEU A 299 -20.62 -0.44 -1.28
N SER A 300 -19.48 0.16 -0.92
CA SER A 300 -19.44 1.44 -0.19
C SER A 300 -20.12 2.54 -0.98
N GLY A 301 -19.85 2.64 -2.27
CA GLY A 301 -20.50 3.62 -3.15
C GLY A 301 -22.00 3.39 -3.27
N LEU A 302 -22.45 2.15 -3.48
CA LEU A 302 -23.89 1.82 -3.51
C LEU A 302 -24.60 2.14 -2.19
N ALA A 303 -23.93 1.90 -1.07
CA ALA A 303 -24.46 2.19 0.26
C ALA A 303 -24.36 3.68 0.64
N GLY A 304 -23.65 4.50 -0.14
CA GLY A 304 -23.43 5.91 0.14
C GLY A 304 -22.52 6.14 1.35
N THR A 305 -21.41 5.41 1.43
CA THR A 305 -20.42 5.56 2.50
C THR A 305 -19.00 5.65 1.93
N VAL A 306 -18.03 5.88 2.81
CA VAL A 306 -16.63 6.06 2.48
C VAL A 306 -16.04 4.75 1.93
N PRO A 307 -15.11 4.81 0.95
CA PRO A 307 -14.39 3.65 0.43
C PRO A 307 -13.74 2.80 1.51
N ASN A 308 -13.65 1.50 1.20
CA ASN A 308 -13.07 0.44 2.00
C ASN A 308 -11.62 0.16 1.54
N THR A 309 -10.80 -0.45 2.40
CA THR A 309 -9.44 -0.91 2.08
C THR A 309 -8.99 -2.04 3.01
N THR A 310 -7.86 -2.66 2.68
CA THR A 310 -7.14 -3.58 3.56
C THR A 310 -6.58 -2.87 4.80
N TYR A 311 -6.81 -3.45 5.97
CA TYR A 311 -6.18 -2.96 7.21
C TYR A 311 -4.91 -3.77 7.46
N SER A 312 -3.74 -3.17 7.26
CA SER A 312 -2.44 -3.81 7.55
C SER A 312 -2.28 -4.22 9.03
N THR A 313 -3.12 -3.67 9.93
CA THR A 313 -3.25 -4.14 11.32
C THR A 313 -3.58 -5.63 11.41
N SER A 314 -4.31 -6.19 10.43
CA SER A 314 -4.59 -7.62 10.36
C SER A 314 -3.34 -8.48 10.14
N ILE A 315 -2.36 -7.96 9.39
CA ILE A 315 -1.05 -8.58 9.18
C ILE A 315 -0.26 -8.56 10.50
N SER A 316 -0.22 -7.41 11.19
CA SER A 316 0.42 -7.29 12.51
C SER A 316 -0.25 -8.19 13.55
N LEU A 317 -1.57 -8.35 13.50
CA LEU A 317 -2.29 -9.26 14.38
C LEU A 317 -1.88 -10.72 14.12
N ALA A 318 -1.82 -11.15 12.85
CA ALA A 318 -1.40 -12.51 12.49
C ALA A 318 0.05 -12.77 12.94
N GLU A 319 0.95 -11.79 12.74
CA GLU A 319 2.35 -11.86 13.12
C GLU A 319 2.53 -11.97 14.65
N VAL A 320 1.82 -11.15 15.43
CA VAL A 320 1.95 -11.12 16.90
C VAL A 320 1.26 -12.29 17.58
N THR A 321 0.09 -12.72 17.08
CA THR A 321 -0.69 -13.80 17.69
C THR A 321 -0.27 -15.19 17.22
N GLY A 322 0.37 -15.28 16.05
CA GLY A 322 0.66 -16.54 15.37
C GLY A 322 -0.59 -17.24 14.82
N ILE A 323 -1.75 -16.56 14.78
CA ILE A 323 -3.02 -17.13 14.30
C ILE A 323 -3.35 -16.50 12.95
N ALA A 324 -2.96 -17.17 11.87
CA ALA A 324 -3.22 -16.73 10.50
C ALA A 324 -4.45 -17.40 9.85
N ALA A 325 -5.21 -18.19 10.63
CA ALA A 325 -6.36 -18.96 10.15
C ALA A 325 -7.46 -18.06 9.56
N ARG A 326 -7.90 -18.33 8.32
CA ARG A 326 -8.94 -17.54 7.64
C ARG A 326 -10.28 -17.50 8.39
N ARG A 327 -10.56 -18.52 9.19
CA ARG A 327 -11.78 -18.62 10.00
C ARG A 327 -11.92 -17.45 10.97
N VAL A 328 -10.79 -16.90 11.46
CA VAL A 328 -10.80 -15.69 12.30
C VAL A 328 -11.34 -14.51 11.51
N GLY A 329 -10.92 -14.33 10.24
CA GLY A 329 -11.46 -13.29 9.36
C GLY A 329 -12.97 -13.40 9.14
N ILE A 330 -13.49 -14.63 8.98
CA ILE A 330 -14.94 -14.87 8.88
C ILE A 330 -15.67 -14.41 10.14
N VAL A 331 -15.13 -14.74 11.32
CA VAL A 331 -15.69 -14.29 12.61
C VAL A 331 -15.66 -12.76 12.72
N VAL A 332 -14.55 -12.11 12.35
CA VAL A 332 -14.45 -10.64 12.36
C VAL A 332 -15.53 -10.01 11.49
N GLY A 333 -15.67 -10.49 10.25
CA GLY A 333 -16.67 -9.93 9.35
C GLY A 333 -18.10 -10.20 9.82
N ALA A 334 -18.37 -11.37 10.41
CA ALA A 334 -19.66 -11.66 11.03
C ALA A 334 -19.96 -10.74 12.22
N ILE A 335 -18.95 -10.42 13.04
CA ILE A 335 -19.06 -9.45 14.14
C ILE A 335 -19.38 -8.05 13.58
N PHE A 336 -18.67 -7.57 12.55
CA PHE A 336 -18.95 -6.26 11.96
C PHE A 336 -20.36 -6.17 11.36
N VAL A 337 -20.81 -7.20 10.63
CA VAL A 337 -22.19 -7.28 10.13
C VAL A 337 -23.18 -7.23 11.28
N ALA A 338 -22.98 -8.06 12.31
CA ALA A 338 -23.87 -8.08 13.47
C ALA A 338 -23.92 -6.71 14.16
N LEU A 339 -22.76 -6.12 14.47
CA LEU A 339 -22.64 -4.83 15.15
C LEU A 339 -23.26 -3.67 14.37
N ALA A 340 -23.28 -3.72 13.03
CA ALA A 340 -23.98 -2.72 12.23
C ALA A 340 -25.47 -2.63 12.64
N PHE A 341 -26.13 -3.75 12.94
CA PHE A 341 -27.53 -3.78 13.36
C PHE A 341 -27.76 -3.47 14.85
N PHE A 342 -26.73 -3.05 15.60
CA PHE A 342 -26.84 -2.59 16.98
C PHE A 342 -26.49 -1.08 17.09
N PRO A 343 -27.43 -0.17 16.76
CA PRO A 343 -27.21 1.28 16.76
C PRO A 343 -26.66 1.82 18.08
N LYS A 344 -26.96 1.17 19.21
CA LYS A 344 -26.40 1.53 20.52
C LYS A 344 -24.86 1.52 20.54
N ILE A 345 -24.24 0.53 19.91
CA ILE A 345 -22.77 0.41 19.84
C ILE A 345 -22.20 1.45 18.89
N THR A 346 -22.87 1.65 17.75
CA THR A 346 -22.54 2.71 16.80
C THR A 346 -22.61 4.10 17.45
N ALA A 347 -23.67 4.38 18.21
CA ALA A 347 -23.84 5.64 18.94
C ALA A 347 -22.75 5.87 19.98
N LEU A 348 -22.31 4.81 20.69
CA LEU A 348 -21.18 4.88 21.63
C LEU A 348 -19.90 5.36 20.94
N LEU A 349 -19.65 4.88 19.72
CA LEU A 349 -18.47 5.24 18.93
C LEU A 349 -18.60 6.64 18.30
N ILE A 350 -19.81 7.03 17.87
CA ILE A 350 -20.09 8.38 17.35
C ILE A 350 -19.95 9.43 18.48
N ALA A 351 -20.35 9.09 19.71
CA ALA A 351 -20.23 9.96 20.87
C ALA A 351 -18.77 10.15 21.36
N ILE A 352 -17.79 9.47 20.73
CA ILE A 352 -16.37 9.73 21.01
C ILE A 352 -16.07 11.22 20.74
N PRO A 353 -15.51 11.95 21.71
CA PRO A 353 -15.27 13.38 21.55
C PRO A 353 -14.25 13.67 20.47
N SER A 354 -14.45 14.79 19.77
CA SER A 354 -13.59 15.19 18.65
C SER A 354 -12.09 15.22 19.00
N PRO A 355 -11.65 15.70 20.19
CA PRO A 355 -10.22 15.69 20.52
C PRO A 355 -9.62 14.28 20.66
N VAL A 356 -10.41 13.30 21.10
CA VAL A 356 -9.99 11.88 21.21
C VAL A 356 -9.92 11.27 19.81
N ALA A 357 -10.93 11.52 18.97
CA ALA A 357 -10.95 11.06 17.58
C ALA A 357 -9.78 11.65 16.78
N ALA A 358 -9.51 12.95 16.92
CA ALA A 358 -8.38 13.65 16.31
C ALA A 358 -7.04 13.04 16.73
N ALA A 359 -6.84 12.79 18.03
CA ALA A 359 -5.64 12.13 18.53
C ALA A 359 -5.45 10.73 17.94
N TYR A 360 -6.51 9.93 17.90
CA TYR A 360 -6.48 8.58 17.32
C TYR A 360 -6.14 8.60 15.83
N VAL A 361 -6.86 9.40 15.04
CA VAL A 361 -6.66 9.54 13.59
C VAL A 361 -5.28 10.13 13.29
N GLY A 362 -4.81 11.09 14.09
CA GLY A 362 -3.49 11.68 13.96
C GLY A 362 -2.35 10.66 14.11
N VAL A 363 -2.48 9.70 15.03
CA VAL A 363 -1.51 8.60 15.16
C VAL A 363 -1.55 7.69 13.94
N LEU A 364 -2.74 7.33 13.43
CA LEU A 364 -2.87 6.51 12.22
C LEU A 364 -2.21 7.19 11.00
N ILE A 365 -2.44 8.48 10.84
CA ILE A 365 -1.87 9.28 9.75
C ILE A 365 -0.34 9.38 9.87
N ALA A 366 0.19 9.54 11.09
CA ALA A 366 1.64 9.54 11.31
C ALA A 366 2.28 8.20 10.93
N LEU A 367 1.62 7.08 11.24
CA LEU A 367 2.07 5.74 10.83
C LEU A 367 1.98 5.56 9.30
N LEU A 368 0.92 6.06 8.68
CA LEU A 368 0.77 6.05 7.22
C LEU A 368 1.88 6.84 6.52
N PHE A 369 2.27 7.99 7.07
CA PHE A 369 3.42 8.77 6.58
C PHE A 369 4.72 7.96 6.64
N VAL A 370 4.96 7.24 7.75
CA VAL A 370 6.11 6.34 7.90
C VAL A 370 6.09 5.20 6.89
N GLN A 371 4.92 4.64 6.59
CA GLN A 371 4.77 3.62 5.54
C GLN A 371 5.13 4.17 4.17
N GLY A 372 4.68 5.38 3.82
CA GLY A 372 5.08 6.05 2.58
C GLY A 372 6.60 6.23 2.47
N MET A 373 7.26 6.65 3.56
CA MET A 373 8.73 6.71 3.60
C MET A 373 9.39 5.35 3.40
N ARG A 374 8.89 4.30 4.06
CA ARG A 374 9.41 2.92 3.91
C ARG A 374 9.32 2.43 2.48
N ILE A 375 8.22 2.71 1.79
CA ILE A 375 8.04 2.34 0.38
C ILE A 375 9.05 3.07 -0.52
N ILE A 376 9.33 4.35 -0.27
CA ILE A 376 10.33 5.10 -1.05
C ILE A 376 11.73 4.50 -0.91
N ILE A 377 12.11 4.08 0.30
CA ILE A 377 13.47 3.60 0.60
C ILE A 377 13.69 2.11 0.32
N GLN A 378 12.62 1.33 0.08
CA GLN A 378 12.70 -0.14 0.00
C GLN A 378 13.68 -0.64 -1.08
N ASP A 379 13.77 0.06 -2.22
CA ASP A 379 14.63 -0.29 -3.36
C ASP A 379 15.87 0.62 -3.45
N GLY A 380 16.28 1.20 -2.31
CA GLY A 380 17.35 2.18 -2.22
C GLY A 380 16.92 3.58 -2.69
N LEU A 381 17.35 4.60 -1.92
CA LEU A 381 17.06 6.00 -2.18
C LEU A 381 18.27 6.70 -2.82
N ASP A 382 18.29 6.77 -4.15
CA ASP A 382 19.28 7.57 -4.88
C ASP A 382 18.89 9.07 -4.91
N HIS A 383 19.84 9.94 -5.25
CA HIS A 383 19.63 11.38 -5.30
C HIS A 383 18.47 11.78 -6.22
N ARG A 384 18.24 11.05 -7.31
CA ARG A 384 17.19 11.35 -8.28
C ARG A 384 15.81 11.00 -7.71
N LYS A 385 15.65 9.78 -7.18
CA LYS A 385 14.44 9.33 -6.48
C LYS A 385 14.10 10.26 -5.31
N ALA A 386 15.10 10.66 -4.52
CA ALA A 386 14.93 11.62 -3.42
C ALA A 386 14.46 12.99 -3.91
N THR A 387 15.02 13.48 -5.03
CA THR A 387 14.63 14.76 -5.63
C THR A 387 13.18 14.71 -6.15
N VAL A 388 12.79 13.62 -6.83
CA VAL A 388 11.40 13.42 -7.29
C VAL A 388 10.44 13.42 -6.12
N ALA A 389 10.71 12.60 -5.09
CA ALA A 389 9.86 12.51 -3.91
C ALA A 389 9.75 13.87 -3.19
N GLY A 390 10.89 14.52 -2.95
CA GLY A 390 10.95 15.80 -2.24
C GLY A 390 10.19 16.91 -2.96
N ILE A 391 10.47 17.13 -4.25
CA ILE A 391 9.80 18.18 -5.03
C ILE A 391 8.29 17.92 -5.13
N SER A 392 7.90 16.69 -5.44
CA SER A 392 6.50 16.33 -5.62
C SER A 392 5.70 16.45 -4.32
N PHE A 393 6.29 16.04 -3.20
CA PHE A 393 5.70 16.24 -1.87
C PHE A 393 5.53 17.73 -1.55
N TRP A 394 6.58 18.53 -1.75
CA TRP A 394 6.55 19.96 -1.44
C TRP A 394 5.53 20.73 -2.30
N VAL A 395 5.46 20.40 -3.60
CA VAL A 395 4.47 21.00 -4.51
C VAL A 395 3.06 20.60 -4.12
N GLY A 396 2.81 19.32 -3.81
CA GLY A 396 1.50 18.86 -3.36
C GLY A 396 1.03 19.57 -2.08
N VAL A 397 1.90 19.66 -1.07
CA VAL A 397 1.59 20.42 0.16
C VAL A 397 1.37 21.91 -0.13
N GLY A 398 2.17 22.51 -1.01
CA GLY A 398 2.05 23.93 -1.35
C GLY A 398 0.74 24.28 -2.07
N PHE A 399 0.26 23.41 -2.97
CA PHE A 399 -1.03 23.55 -3.61
C PHE A 399 -2.20 23.33 -2.64
N GLN A 400 -2.14 22.29 -1.80
CA GLN A 400 -3.17 22.01 -0.79
C GLN A 400 -3.43 23.21 0.13
N ASN A 401 -2.37 23.91 0.54
CA ASN A 401 -2.46 25.03 1.47
C ASN A 401 -2.69 26.37 0.76
N GLY A 402 -2.92 26.39 -0.56
CA GLY A 402 -3.14 27.62 -1.33
C GLY A 402 -1.92 28.56 -1.39
N VAL A 403 -0.73 28.07 -1.02
CA VAL A 403 0.51 28.85 -1.02
C VAL A 403 1.06 29.02 -2.44
N ILE A 404 0.84 28.01 -3.28
CA ILE A 404 1.32 27.98 -4.66
C ILE A 404 0.23 28.47 -5.61
N PHE A 405 0.53 29.55 -6.32
CA PHE A 405 -0.29 30.13 -7.39
C PHE A 405 -1.81 30.20 -7.09
N PRO A 406 -2.23 30.86 -5.99
CA PRO A 406 -3.66 30.96 -5.63
C PRO A 406 -4.52 31.57 -6.73
N ASN A 407 -3.94 32.43 -7.59
CA ASN A 407 -4.64 33.01 -8.74
C ASN A 407 -4.76 32.06 -9.95
N LEU A 408 -3.90 31.04 -10.06
CA LEU A 408 -3.99 30.00 -11.10
C LEU A 408 -4.93 28.86 -10.71
N LEU A 409 -5.27 28.73 -9.41
CA LEU A 409 -6.30 27.83 -8.89
C LEU A 409 -7.73 28.28 -9.23
N GLY A 410 -7.91 29.20 -10.20
CA GLY A 410 -9.19 29.78 -10.56
C GLY A 410 -10.34 28.78 -10.73
N GLY A 411 -11.58 29.27 -10.71
CA GLY A 411 -12.77 28.42 -10.74
C GLY A 411 -12.83 27.47 -11.95
N GLY A 412 -13.28 26.24 -11.70
CA GLY A 412 -13.47 25.18 -12.70
C GLY A 412 -12.59 23.95 -12.47
N PHE A 413 -12.54 23.06 -13.47
CA PHE A 413 -11.89 21.75 -13.39
C PHE A 413 -10.41 21.80 -12.94
N VAL A 414 -9.63 22.76 -13.46
CA VAL A 414 -8.19 22.86 -13.16
C VAL A 414 -7.93 23.31 -11.72
N GLY A 415 -8.76 24.22 -11.20
CA GLY A 415 -8.65 24.70 -9.81
C GLY A 415 -8.92 23.59 -8.80
N VAL A 416 -9.98 22.79 -9.01
CA VAL A 416 -10.31 21.64 -8.15
C VAL A 416 -9.22 20.57 -8.22
N LEU A 417 -8.71 20.27 -9.42
CA LEU A 417 -7.67 19.27 -9.62
C LEU A 417 -6.34 19.65 -8.94
N LEU A 418 -5.90 20.90 -9.12
CA LEU A 418 -4.65 21.39 -8.55
C LEU A 418 -4.78 21.72 -7.07
N GLY A 419 -5.96 22.16 -6.60
CA GLY A 419 -6.22 22.46 -5.20
C GLY A 419 -6.10 21.24 -4.28
N ASN A 420 -6.20 20.03 -4.81
CA ASN A 420 -5.91 18.81 -4.07
C ASN A 420 -4.41 18.49 -4.08
N GLY A 421 -3.77 18.53 -2.91
CA GLY A 421 -2.33 18.28 -2.77
C GLY A 421 -1.87 16.88 -3.13
N MET A 422 -2.75 15.88 -2.99
CA MET A 422 -2.44 14.51 -3.39
C MET A 422 -2.40 14.41 -4.90
N THR A 423 -3.39 14.98 -5.59
CA THR A 423 -3.48 14.94 -7.05
C THR A 423 -2.35 15.75 -7.71
N SER A 424 -2.15 16.99 -7.28
CA SER A 424 -1.08 17.85 -7.81
C SER A 424 0.31 17.23 -7.57
N GLY A 425 0.59 16.75 -6.36
CA GLY A 425 1.85 16.09 -6.05
C GLY A 425 2.02 14.75 -6.80
N ALA A 426 0.97 13.95 -6.97
CA ALA A 426 1.01 12.72 -7.76
C ALA A 426 1.33 13.00 -9.23
N ILE A 427 0.69 14.02 -9.84
CA ILE A 427 0.96 14.42 -11.22
C ILE A 427 2.44 14.82 -11.38
N VAL A 428 2.98 15.64 -10.47
CA VAL A 428 4.39 16.04 -10.51
C VAL A 428 5.31 14.83 -10.38
N ALA A 429 5.02 13.91 -9.44
CA ALA A 429 5.82 12.71 -9.25
C ALA A 429 5.83 11.82 -10.51
N VAL A 430 4.67 11.60 -11.11
CA VAL A 430 4.52 10.82 -12.35
C VAL A 430 5.25 11.49 -13.50
N LEU A 431 5.08 12.80 -13.70
CA LEU A 431 5.72 13.54 -14.79
C LEU A 431 7.25 13.55 -14.65
N MET A 432 7.78 13.78 -13.44
CA MET A 432 9.21 13.74 -13.20
C MET A 432 9.78 12.34 -13.39
N MET A 433 9.08 11.30 -12.91
CA MET A 433 9.51 9.92 -13.09
C MET A 433 9.46 9.51 -14.57
N ALA A 434 8.42 9.93 -15.31
CA ALA A 434 8.31 9.70 -16.75
C ALA A 434 9.42 10.42 -17.52
N PHE A 435 9.71 11.68 -17.17
CA PHE A 435 10.83 12.42 -17.74
C PHE A 435 12.17 11.70 -17.49
N MET A 436 12.38 11.17 -16.28
CA MET A 436 13.55 10.36 -15.98
C MET A 436 13.60 9.08 -16.81
N GLU A 437 12.49 8.37 -16.99
CA GLU A 437 12.45 7.14 -17.78
C GLU A 437 12.74 7.41 -19.26
N LEU A 438 12.21 8.51 -19.80
CA LEU A 438 12.46 8.95 -21.18
C LEU A 438 13.90 9.42 -21.41
N THR A 439 14.57 9.93 -20.38
CA THR A 439 15.97 10.41 -20.45
C THR A 439 17.00 9.36 -20.05
N LYS A 440 16.58 8.16 -19.60
CA LYS A 440 17.51 7.06 -19.34
C LYS A 440 18.24 6.66 -20.63
N PRO A 441 19.56 6.46 -20.58
CA PRO A 441 20.29 5.92 -21.73
C PRO A 441 19.72 4.53 -22.05
N ARG A 442 19.30 4.33 -23.31
CA ARG A 442 18.70 3.07 -23.78
C ARG A 442 19.62 1.89 -23.44
N ARG A 443 19.11 0.97 -22.62
CA ARG A 443 19.77 -0.31 -22.36
C ARG A 443 19.83 -1.10 -23.66
N ARG A 444 21.03 -1.47 -24.10
CA ARG A 444 21.15 -2.37 -25.25
C ARG A 444 20.94 -3.79 -24.74
N ARG A 445 20.18 -4.58 -25.50
CA ARG A 445 19.90 -5.97 -25.17
C ARG A 445 20.25 -6.84 -26.36
N LEU A 446 20.92 -7.95 -26.10
CA LEU A 446 21.06 -9.08 -27.00
C LEU A 446 20.20 -10.21 -26.41
N ARG A 447 19.31 -10.77 -27.22
CA ARG A 447 18.57 -12.00 -26.89
C ARG A 447 19.09 -13.10 -27.79
N THR A 448 19.62 -14.16 -27.19
CA THR A 448 20.21 -15.29 -27.90
C THR A 448 19.87 -16.60 -27.19
N ALA A 449 19.96 -17.72 -27.88
CA ALA A 449 20.02 -19.03 -27.20
C ALA A 449 21.36 -19.16 -26.47
N LEU A 450 21.37 -19.86 -25.34
CA LEU A 450 22.59 -20.28 -24.66
C LEU A 450 23.05 -21.60 -25.31
N ASP A 451 23.86 -21.48 -26.36
CA ASP A 451 24.39 -22.57 -27.19
C ASP A 451 25.89 -22.33 -27.47
N ASP A 452 26.53 -23.22 -28.23
CA ASP A 452 27.96 -23.12 -28.56
C ASP A 452 28.33 -21.81 -29.32
N ASP A 453 27.36 -21.17 -29.97
CA ASP A 453 27.53 -19.91 -30.70
C ASP A 453 27.28 -18.66 -29.81
N ALA A 454 26.83 -18.83 -28.56
CA ALA A 454 26.55 -17.74 -27.64
C ALA A 454 27.79 -16.86 -27.33
N PRO A 455 29.00 -17.41 -27.11
CA PRO A 455 30.21 -16.61 -26.84
C PRO A 455 30.53 -15.62 -27.96
N ALA A 456 30.49 -16.06 -29.23
CA ALA A 456 30.78 -15.19 -30.37
C ALA A 456 29.77 -14.03 -30.50
N ARG A 457 28.48 -14.32 -30.30
CA ARG A 457 27.41 -13.32 -30.38
C ARG A 457 27.49 -12.28 -29.27
N VAL A 458 27.88 -12.71 -28.06
CA VAL A 458 28.05 -11.79 -26.93
C VAL A 458 29.32 -10.96 -27.05
N ASP A 459 30.44 -11.54 -27.51
CA ASP A 459 31.67 -10.77 -27.78
C ASP A 459 31.42 -9.65 -28.80
N GLU A 460 30.74 -9.96 -29.92
CA GLU A 460 30.36 -8.95 -30.92
C GLU A 460 29.49 -7.84 -30.31
N PHE A 461 28.53 -8.20 -29.46
CA PHE A 461 27.66 -7.24 -28.77
C PHE A 461 28.44 -6.34 -27.80
N LEU A 462 29.34 -6.91 -26.99
CA LEU A 462 30.12 -6.19 -25.98
C LEU A 462 31.18 -5.30 -26.63
N ARG A 463 31.91 -5.80 -27.65
CA ARG A 463 32.85 -4.97 -28.43
C ARG A 463 32.12 -3.84 -29.14
N GLY A 464 30.98 -4.12 -29.77
CA GLY A 464 30.14 -3.09 -30.37
C GLY A 464 29.62 -2.06 -29.35
N PHE A 465 29.41 -2.46 -28.09
CA PHE A 465 29.07 -1.56 -27.00
C PHE A 465 30.26 -0.69 -26.56
N ALA A 466 31.44 -1.29 -26.37
CA ALA A 466 32.68 -0.58 -26.01
C ALA A 466 33.11 0.46 -27.08
N THR A 467 33.05 0.12 -28.36
CA THR A 467 33.37 1.05 -29.46
C THR A 467 32.46 2.29 -29.41
N ARG A 468 31.18 2.11 -29.09
CA ARG A 468 30.21 3.21 -28.96
C ARG A 468 30.45 4.07 -27.72
N LEU A 469 31.05 3.50 -26.67
CA LEU A 469 31.49 4.24 -25.50
C LEU A 469 32.80 5.00 -25.71
N ARG A 470 33.47 4.83 -26.86
CA ARG A 470 34.82 5.32 -27.15
C ARG A 470 35.84 4.83 -26.12
N TRP A 471 35.64 3.61 -25.63
CA TRP A 471 36.60 2.96 -24.75
C TRP A 471 37.82 2.51 -25.53
N ASP A 472 38.98 2.57 -24.89
CA ASP A 472 40.25 2.13 -25.43
C ASP A 472 40.29 0.59 -25.55
N GLY A 473 41.21 0.09 -26.39
CA GLY A 473 41.38 -1.35 -26.63
C GLY A 473 41.44 -2.17 -25.33
N PRO A 474 42.25 -1.77 -24.33
CA PRO A 474 42.32 -2.47 -23.05
C PRO A 474 41.00 -2.50 -22.26
N ALA A 475 40.20 -1.43 -22.25
CA ALA A 475 38.89 -1.45 -21.58
C ALA A 475 37.85 -2.27 -22.36
N ALA A 476 37.92 -2.27 -23.70
CA ALA A 476 37.07 -3.12 -24.53
C ALA A 476 37.38 -4.61 -24.34
N ASP A 477 38.67 -4.97 -24.26
CA ASP A 477 39.10 -6.35 -24.02
C ASP A 477 38.76 -6.83 -22.61
N ARG A 478 38.88 -5.96 -21.59
CA ARG A 478 38.39 -6.27 -20.23
C ARG A 478 36.88 -6.51 -20.19
N LEU A 479 36.10 -5.71 -20.92
CA LEU A 479 34.66 -5.88 -21.01
C LEU A 479 34.29 -7.20 -21.71
N ALA A 480 34.97 -7.55 -22.80
CA ALA A 480 34.78 -8.80 -23.53
C ALA A 480 35.15 -10.01 -22.66
N ALA A 481 36.32 -9.98 -22.02
CA ALA A 481 36.79 -11.04 -21.13
C ALA A 481 35.83 -11.29 -19.95
N ALA A 482 35.34 -10.21 -19.33
CA ALA A 482 34.34 -10.32 -18.26
C ALA A 482 33.04 -10.96 -18.75
N GLY A 483 32.63 -10.70 -19.99
CA GLY A 483 31.47 -11.32 -20.60
C GLY A 483 31.68 -12.81 -20.94
N GLU A 484 32.83 -13.15 -21.50
CA GLU A 484 33.21 -14.52 -21.85
C GLU A 484 33.28 -15.41 -20.61
N GLU A 485 33.89 -14.92 -19.53
CA GLU A 485 33.93 -15.66 -18.26
C GLU A 485 32.54 -15.84 -17.64
N THR A 486 31.69 -14.81 -17.73
CA THR A 486 30.30 -14.89 -17.24
C THR A 486 29.50 -15.94 -18.02
N LEU A 487 29.71 -16.04 -19.32
CA LEU A 487 29.11 -17.06 -20.18
C LEU A 487 29.61 -18.47 -19.86
N ALA A 488 30.92 -18.63 -19.67
CA ALA A 488 31.51 -19.93 -19.33
C ALA A 488 30.88 -20.51 -18.06
N ILE A 489 30.62 -19.66 -17.05
CA ILE A 489 29.92 -20.05 -15.82
C ILE A 489 28.48 -20.49 -16.11
N LEU A 490 27.74 -19.72 -16.90
CA LEU A 490 26.35 -20.05 -17.26
C LEU A 490 26.24 -21.33 -18.09
N MET A 491 27.24 -21.63 -18.92
CA MET A 491 27.27 -22.85 -19.75
C MET A 491 27.72 -24.08 -18.96
N GLN A 492 28.62 -23.94 -17.98
CA GLN A 492 29.05 -25.05 -17.10
C GLN A 492 27.90 -25.59 -16.24
N GLU A 493 26.96 -24.74 -15.83
CA GLU A 493 25.77 -25.15 -15.08
C GLU A 493 24.66 -25.78 -15.94
N ASP A 494 24.83 -25.83 -17.26
CA ASP A 494 23.83 -26.34 -18.22
C ASP A 494 24.14 -27.73 -18.80
N GLU A 495 25.28 -28.36 -18.43
CA GLU A 495 25.66 -29.71 -18.91
C GLU A 495 24.65 -30.82 -18.55
N ASP A 496 23.75 -30.57 -17.57
CA ASP A 496 22.73 -31.53 -17.09
C ASP A 496 21.28 -31.25 -17.58
N ALA A 497 21.04 -30.22 -18.41
CA ALA A 497 19.67 -29.80 -18.75
C ALA A 497 19.19 -30.29 -20.14
N GLU A 498 18.16 -31.14 -20.19
CA GLU A 498 17.48 -31.57 -21.43
C GLU A 498 16.75 -30.42 -22.19
N THR A 499 16.78 -29.18 -21.70
CA THR A 499 15.95 -28.07 -22.19
C THR A 499 16.77 -26.81 -22.49
N GLN A 500 16.69 -26.28 -23.71
CA GLN A 500 17.49 -25.14 -24.18
C GLN A 500 17.10 -23.83 -23.45
N ARG A 501 18.07 -23.20 -22.75
CA ARG A 501 17.88 -21.91 -22.07
C ARG A 501 18.07 -20.73 -23.03
N ARG A 502 17.30 -19.66 -22.81
CA ARG A 502 17.49 -18.36 -23.47
C ARG A 502 18.37 -17.45 -22.62
N LEU A 503 19.37 -16.85 -23.26
CA LEU A 503 20.23 -15.83 -22.69
C LEU A 503 19.76 -14.43 -23.11
N THR A 504 19.56 -13.56 -22.14
CA THR A 504 19.41 -12.12 -22.36
C THR A 504 20.62 -11.42 -21.76
N VAL A 505 21.45 -10.80 -22.60
CA VAL A 505 22.55 -9.94 -22.18
C VAL A 505 22.10 -8.50 -22.30
N SER A 506 22.27 -7.72 -21.25
CA SER A 506 21.90 -6.31 -21.25
C SER A 506 23.04 -5.43 -20.74
N ALA A 507 23.42 -4.45 -21.54
CA ALA A 507 24.53 -3.55 -21.26
C ALA A 507 24.02 -2.12 -21.07
N ARG A 508 24.49 -1.46 -20.00
CA ARG A 508 24.18 -0.08 -19.66
C ARG A 508 25.45 0.67 -19.30
N ARG A 509 25.50 1.95 -19.68
CA ARG A 509 26.53 2.89 -19.21
C ARG A 509 26.02 3.63 -17.98
N GLU A 510 26.83 3.66 -16.94
CA GLU A 510 26.64 4.51 -15.76
C GLU A 510 27.94 5.26 -15.48
N GLY A 511 28.00 6.55 -15.84
CA GLY A 511 29.24 7.32 -15.75
C GLY A 511 30.33 6.77 -16.68
N ASN A 512 31.45 6.33 -16.09
CA ASN A 512 32.54 5.62 -16.81
C ASN A 512 32.52 4.09 -16.59
N VAL A 513 31.43 3.55 -16.05
CA VAL A 513 31.29 2.11 -15.79
C VAL A 513 30.28 1.52 -16.78
N ALA A 514 30.58 0.33 -17.28
CA ALA A 514 29.65 -0.51 -18.01
C ALA A 514 29.07 -1.54 -17.04
N GLU A 515 27.76 -1.51 -16.86
CA GLU A 515 27.00 -2.51 -16.15
C GLU A 515 26.43 -3.51 -17.15
N LEU A 516 26.84 -4.76 -17.01
CA LEU A 516 26.37 -5.90 -17.78
C LEU A 516 25.48 -6.75 -16.88
N GLU A 517 24.32 -7.16 -17.39
CA GLU A 517 23.44 -8.13 -16.73
C GLU A 517 23.13 -9.25 -17.71
N PHE A 518 23.51 -10.47 -17.31
CA PHE A 518 23.30 -11.71 -18.02
C PHE A 518 22.17 -12.46 -17.31
N VAL A 519 21.15 -12.84 -18.08
CA VAL A 519 19.98 -13.55 -17.56
C VAL A 519 19.76 -14.79 -18.38
N ALA A 520 19.94 -15.97 -17.79
CA ALA A 520 19.67 -17.27 -18.42
C ALA A 520 18.38 -17.87 -17.84
N ALA A 521 17.40 -18.16 -18.71
CA ALA A 521 16.08 -18.67 -18.29
C ALA A 521 15.53 -19.72 -19.27
N LEU A 522 14.70 -20.64 -18.78
CA LEU A 522 13.99 -21.62 -19.62
C LEU A 522 12.98 -20.94 -20.56
N GLU A 523 12.81 -21.49 -21.76
CA GLU A 523 12.03 -20.86 -22.85
C GLU A 523 10.53 -20.64 -22.53
N SER A 524 9.98 -21.35 -21.53
CA SER A 524 8.58 -21.26 -21.10
C SER A 524 8.29 -20.14 -20.08
N ASP A 525 9.31 -19.47 -19.55
CA ASP A 525 9.15 -18.45 -18.51
C ASP A 525 9.16 -17.02 -19.08
N ASN A 526 8.19 -16.20 -18.64
CA ASN A 526 8.18 -14.77 -18.94
C ASN A 526 9.25 -14.06 -18.08
N VAL A 527 10.48 -14.00 -18.62
CA VAL A 527 11.69 -13.50 -17.95
C VAL A 527 11.50 -12.14 -17.26
N GLU A 528 10.68 -11.27 -17.83
CA GLU A 528 10.40 -9.93 -17.30
C GLU A 528 9.54 -9.96 -16.01
N ASP A 529 8.64 -10.94 -15.87
CA ASP A 529 7.84 -11.11 -14.65
C ASP A 529 8.65 -11.75 -13.51
N ARG A 530 9.62 -12.61 -13.83
CA ARG A 530 10.55 -13.17 -12.83
C ARG A 530 11.57 -12.13 -12.36
N LEU A 531 12.16 -11.34 -13.26
CA LEU A 531 13.09 -10.26 -12.87
C LEU A 531 12.44 -9.24 -11.93
N ALA A 532 11.18 -8.86 -12.20
CA ALA A 532 10.41 -7.96 -11.33
C ALA A 532 10.10 -8.57 -9.94
N TYR A 533 10.03 -9.91 -9.86
CA TYR A 533 9.86 -10.64 -8.60
C TYR A 533 11.17 -10.71 -7.79
N LEU A 534 12.30 -10.90 -8.46
CA LEU A 534 13.62 -11.04 -7.83
C LEU A 534 14.18 -9.72 -7.30
N SER A 535 13.92 -8.60 -7.98
CA SER A 535 14.29 -7.27 -7.49
C SER A 535 13.60 -6.89 -6.16
N ALA A 536 12.56 -7.63 -5.75
CA ALA A 536 11.78 -7.39 -4.53
C ALA A 536 12.11 -8.37 -3.37
N LEU A 537 13.10 -9.24 -3.54
CA LEU A 537 13.62 -10.11 -2.48
C LEU A 537 14.84 -9.46 -1.81
N PRO A 538 15.01 -9.55 -0.48
CA PRO A 538 16.26 -9.18 0.15
C PRO A 538 17.37 -10.05 -0.44
N THR A 539 18.47 -9.42 -0.85
CA THR A 539 19.65 -10.12 -1.35
C THR A 539 20.20 -11.01 -0.24
N VAL A 540 20.02 -12.32 -0.36
CA VAL A 540 20.86 -13.27 0.38
C VAL A 540 22.15 -13.34 -0.42
N PRO A 541 23.30 -12.88 0.11
CA PRO A 541 24.56 -13.16 -0.55
C PRO A 541 24.77 -14.66 -0.43
N ASP A 542 24.60 -15.39 -1.53
CA ASP A 542 25.16 -16.73 -1.62
C ASP A 542 26.66 -16.53 -1.90
N GLU A 543 27.44 -16.33 -0.84
CA GLU A 543 28.90 -16.40 -0.88
C GLU A 543 29.32 -17.89 -1.00
N GLY A 544 28.82 -18.57 -2.02
CA GLY A 544 29.28 -19.88 -2.45
C GLY A 544 30.53 -19.71 -3.29
N GLU A 545 31.70 -19.80 -2.66
CA GLU A 545 33.02 -19.80 -3.29
C GLU A 545 33.21 -20.96 -4.29
N VAL A 546 32.86 -20.79 -5.57
CA VAL A 546 33.56 -21.44 -6.68
C VAL A 546 33.60 -20.49 -7.91
N SER A 547 34.79 -20.36 -8.51
CA SER A 547 35.10 -19.80 -9.85
C SER A 547 34.88 -18.32 -10.22
N PHE A 548 34.66 -17.36 -9.30
CA PHE A 548 34.65 -15.92 -9.69
C PHE A 548 35.99 -15.18 -9.56
N ARG A 549 37.12 -15.86 -9.29
CA ARG A 549 38.41 -15.21 -9.00
C ARG A 549 38.99 -14.43 -10.18
N LEU A 550 38.79 -14.90 -11.41
CA LEU A 550 39.24 -14.19 -12.62
C LEU A 550 38.31 -13.03 -12.95
N LEU A 551 37.00 -13.17 -12.72
CA LEU A 551 35.99 -12.15 -12.97
C LEU A 551 36.19 -10.91 -12.09
N HIS A 552 36.64 -11.10 -10.84
CA HIS A 552 37.04 -10.01 -9.94
C HIS A 552 38.31 -9.26 -10.41
N HIS A 553 39.09 -9.82 -11.33
CA HIS A 553 40.23 -9.13 -11.93
C HIS A 553 39.78 -8.15 -13.03
N TYR A 554 38.70 -8.48 -13.74
CA TYR A 554 38.18 -7.71 -14.86
C TYR A 554 37.02 -6.78 -14.50
N ALA A 555 36.30 -7.08 -13.43
CA ALA A 555 35.13 -6.34 -12.98
C ALA A 555 35.39 -5.61 -11.64
N SER A 556 34.88 -4.38 -11.52
CA SER A 556 34.87 -3.63 -10.27
C SER A 556 33.84 -4.17 -9.27
N GLN A 557 32.80 -4.87 -9.76
CA GLN A 557 31.81 -5.53 -8.93
C GLN A 557 31.18 -6.70 -9.70
N VAL A 558 31.04 -7.85 -9.05
CA VAL A 558 30.34 -9.03 -9.58
C VAL A 558 29.26 -9.43 -8.58
N ARG A 559 28.05 -9.70 -9.06
CA ARG A 559 26.96 -10.26 -8.27
C ARG A 559 26.35 -11.42 -9.04
N HIS A 560 26.45 -12.62 -8.48
CA HIS A 560 25.73 -13.79 -8.97
C HIS A 560 24.51 -14.01 -8.09
N GLN A 561 23.35 -14.20 -8.71
CA GLN A 561 22.12 -14.53 -8.03
C GLN A 561 21.44 -15.69 -8.74
N GLN A 562 21.36 -16.82 -8.06
CA GLN A 562 20.70 -18.03 -8.56
C GLN A 562 19.32 -18.15 -7.91
N TYR A 563 18.31 -18.32 -8.75
CA TYR A 563 16.93 -18.57 -8.34
C TYR A 563 16.41 -19.78 -9.13
N HIS A 564 15.42 -20.53 -8.61
CA HIS A 564 14.95 -21.79 -9.22
C HIS A 564 14.76 -21.74 -10.76
N GLY A 565 15.77 -22.20 -11.52
CA GLY A 565 15.80 -22.20 -13.00
C GLY A 565 16.07 -20.84 -13.67
N LEU A 566 16.66 -19.88 -12.96
CA LEU A 566 16.98 -18.54 -13.43
C LEU A 566 18.30 -18.06 -12.81
N ASP A 567 19.30 -17.86 -13.66
CA ASP A 567 20.61 -17.35 -13.25
C ASP A 567 20.76 -15.90 -13.71
N VAL A 568 21.04 -15.01 -12.74
CA VAL A 568 21.27 -13.58 -12.99
C VAL A 568 22.67 -13.23 -12.52
N ILE A 569 23.54 -12.87 -13.48
CA ILE A 569 24.88 -12.39 -13.18
C ILE A 569 24.98 -10.92 -13.58
N THR A 570 25.22 -10.05 -12.61
CA THR A 570 25.52 -8.63 -12.83
C THR A 570 27.02 -8.40 -12.70
N VAL A 571 27.61 -7.78 -13.71
CA VAL A 571 29.03 -7.46 -13.78
C VAL A 571 29.20 -5.98 -14.06
N GLN A 572 29.98 -5.29 -13.25
CA GLN A 572 30.36 -3.91 -13.49
C GLN A 572 31.82 -3.84 -13.91
N VAL A 573 32.09 -3.24 -15.07
CA VAL A 573 33.44 -3.05 -15.60
C VAL A 573 33.71 -1.56 -15.70
N ALA A 574 34.77 -1.09 -15.04
CA ALA A 574 35.19 0.31 -15.13
C ALA A 574 35.99 0.57 -16.41
N GLY A 575 35.63 1.62 -17.15
CA GLY A 575 36.46 2.16 -18.23
C GLY A 575 37.76 2.76 -17.67
N ALA A 576 38.77 2.91 -18.53
CA ALA A 576 39.97 3.68 -18.17
C ALA A 576 39.58 5.15 -17.89
N THR A 577 40.17 5.74 -16.84
CA THR A 577 40.05 7.17 -16.52
C THR A 577 40.77 8.05 -17.53
#